data_AF-A0A4R0H5M6-F1
#
_entry.id   AF-A0A4R0H5M6-F1
#
_cell.length_a   1.000
_cell.length_b   1.000
_cell.length_c   1.000
_cell.angle_alpha   90.00
_cell.angle_beta   90.00
_cell.angle_gamma   90.00
#
_symmetry.space_group_name_H-M   'P 1'
#
loop_
_entity.id
_entity.type
_entity.pdbx_description
1 polymer ?
#
loop_
_entity_poly.entity_id
_entity_poly.type
_entity_poly.pdbx_seq_one_letter_code
_entity_poly.pdbx_strand_id
1 'polypeptide(L)'
;MADKKKAGAFDIRIVIATLVGIYGLVLTVLGIVEKQPEIDKAAGININLWGGIGMLVFTAVFVLWARLRPIAVPIDSEPADE
;
A
#
# COMPACT_ATOMS: atom_id res chain seq x y z
N MET A 1 -25.73 -10.22 20.32
CA MET A 1 -24.60 -9.30 20.07
C MET A 1 -24.01 -9.71 18.74
N ALA A 2 -24.27 -8.96 17.65
CA ALA A 2 -23.84 -9.35 16.31
C ALA A 2 -22.30 -9.34 16.23
N ASP A 3 -21.72 -10.49 15.88
CA ASP A 3 -20.29 -10.68 15.78
C ASP A 3 -19.76 -9.92 14.54
N LYS A 4 -19.16 -8.75 14.76
CA LYS A 4 -18.62 -7.89 13.70
C LYS A 4 -17.23 -8.42 13.31
N LYS A 5 -17.17 -9.39 12.40
CA LYS A 5 -15.90 -9.82 11.81
C LYS A 5 -15.45 -8.77 10.79
N LYS A 6 -14.31 -8.11 11.03
CA LYS A 6 -13.70 -7.24 10.03
C LYS A 6 -13.39 -8.09 8.80
N ALA A 7 -13.90 -7.71 7.62
CA ALA A 7 -13.42 -8.24 6.35
C ALA A 7 -12.05 -7.67 5.99
N GLY A 8 -11.15 -7.60 6.98
CA GLY A 8 -9.98 -6.73 6.94
C GLY A 8 -8.84 -7.23 6.06
N ALA A 9 -8.82 -8.52 5.72
CA ALA A 9 -7.71 -9.12 4.98
C ALA A 9 -7.80 -8.93 3.45
N PHE A 10 -9.00 -8.64 2.91
CA PHE A 10 -9.24 -8.48 1.47
C PHE A 10 -9.72 -7.07 1.08
N ASP A 11 -9.32 -6.04 1.85
CA ASP A 11 -9.52 -4.66 1.42
C ASP A 11 -8.53 -4.34 0.29
N ILE A 12 -9.06 -4.03 -0.90
CA ILE A 12 -8.26 -3.70 -2.08
C ILE A 12 -7.26 -2.56 -1.81
N ARG A 13 -7.58 -1.63 -0.90
CA ARG A 13 -6.67 -0.54 -0.53
C ARG A 13 -5.43 -1.04 0.17
N ILE A 14 -5.56 -2.04 1.04
CA ILE A 14 -4.43 -2.66 1.73
C ILE A 14 -3.62 -3.52 0.76
N VAL A 15 -4.28 -4.24 -0.16
CA VAL A 15 -3.59 -5.02 -1.20
C VAL A 15 -2.75 -4.10 -2.10
N ILE A 16 -3.35 -3.04 -2.64
CA ILE A 16 -2.65 -2.04 -3.45
C ILE A 16 -1.50 -1.39 -2.66
N ALA A 17 -1.77 -0.94 -1.43
CA ALA A 17 -0.76 -0.32 -0.58
C ALA A 17 0.42 -1.25 -0.30
N THR A 18 0.17 -2.55 -0.08
CA THR A 18 1.24 -3.52 0.19
C THR A 18 2.10 -3.73 -1.05
N LEU A 19 1.47 -3.94 -2.22
CA LEU A 19 2.19 -4.16 -3.48
C LEU A 19 3.02 -2.93 -3.87
N VAL A 20 2.40 -1.74 -3.86
CA VAL A 20 3.07 -0.47 -4.18
C VAL A 20 4.14 -0.14 -3.14
N GLY A 21 3.87 -0.40 -1.86
CA GLY A 21 4.81 -0.15 -0.76
C GLY A 21 6.07 -1.00 -0.86
N ILE A 22 5.94 -2.29 -1.17
CA ILE A 22 7.09 -3.19 -1.39
C ILE A 22 7.92 -2.68 -2.57
N TYR A 23 7.29 -2.39 -3.71
CA TYR A 23 8.03 -1.93 -4.87
C TYR A 23 8.68 -0.55 -4.65
N GLY A 24 7.96 0.37 -4.01
CA GLY A 24 8.49 1.68 -3.62
C GLY A 24 9.67 1.59 -2.67
N LEU A 25 9.67 0.62 -1.73
CA LEU A 25 10.81 0.33 -0.87
C LEU A 25 12.01 -0.16 -1.69
N VAL A 26 11.80 -1.10 -2.63
CA VAL A 26 12.87 -1.57 -3.52
C VAL A 26 13.46 -0.41 -4.32
N LEU A 27 12.63 0.43 -4.95
CA LEU A 27 13.10 1.59 -5.70
C LEU A 27 13.84 2.60 -4.85
N THR A 28 13.39 2.84 -3.61
CA THR A 28 14.07 3.74 -2.68
C THR A 28 15.45 3.20 -2.33
N VAL A 29 15.58 1.90 -2.04
CA VAL A 29 16.87 1.26 -1.76
C VAL A 29 17.78 1.32 -2.99
N LEU A 30 17.27 0.99 -4.17
CA LEU A 30 18.01 1.07 -5.42
C LEU A 30 18.50 2.50 -5.69
N GLY A 31 17.64 3.49 -5.49
CA GLY A 31 17.97 4.91 -5.62
C GLY A 31 19.04 5.37 -4.62
N ILE A 32 19.02 4.88 -3.38
CA ILE A 32 20.04 5.22 -2.36
C ILE A 32 21.42 4.67 -2.76
N VAL A 33 21.48 3.46 -3.32
CA VAL A 33 22.75 2.82 -3.71
C VAL A 33 23.14 3.11 -5.17
N GLU A 34 22.36 3.95 -5.87
CA GLU A 34 22.55 4.23 -7.28
C GLU A 34 23.83 5.04 -7.52
N LYS A 35 24.52 4.73 -8.63
CA LYS A 35 25.79 5.36 -8.99
C LYS A 35 25.56 6.50 -9.97
N GLN A 36 26.40 7.53 -9.91
CA GLN A 36 26.31 8.70 -10.79
C GLN A 36 26.18 8.39 -12.29
N PRO A 37 26.94 7.43 -12.87
CA PRO A 37 26.80 7.10 -14.29
C PRO A 37 25.41 6.60 -14.70
N GLU A 38 24.63 6.02 -13.77
CA GLU A 38 23.24 5.61 -14.01
C GLU A 38 22.29 6.81 -13.88
N ILE A 39 22.52 7.68 -12.89
CA ILE A 39 21.77 8.93 -12.68
C ILE A 39 21.93 9.88 -13.88
N ASP A 40 23.11 9.95 -14.46
CA ASP A 40 23.42 10.81 -15.62
C ASP A 40 22.64 10.40 -16.87
N LYS A 41 22.26 9.11 -17.01
CA LYS A 41 21.36 8.64 -18.09
C LYS A 41 19.97 9.26 -18.00
N ALA A 42 19.59 9.72 -16.80
CA ALA A 42 18.34 10.39 -16.49
C ALA A 42 18.52 11.90 -16.27
N ALA A 43 19.45 12.53 -17.00
CA ALA A 43 19.72 13.97 -16.91
C ALA A 43 20.08 14.45 -15.49
N GLY A 44 20.79 13.61 -14.73
CA GLY A 44 21.19 13.93 -13.36
C GLY A 44 20.10 13.71 -12.31
N ILE A 45 18.96 13.13 -12.70
CA ILE A 45 17.83 12.87 -11.78
C ILE A 45 17.83 11.41 -11.38
N ASN A 46 17.86 11.16 -10.07
CA ASN A 46 17.72 9.82 -9.53
C ASN A 46 16.24 9.38 -9.56
N ILE A 47 15.82 8.79 -10.68
CA ILE A 47 14.42 8.40 -10.94
C ILE A 47 13.96 7.33 -9.94
N ASN A 48 14.83 6.38 -9.59
CA ASN A 48 14.51 5.32 -8.64
C ASN A 48 14.18 5.90 -7.27
N LEU A 49 14.98 6.86 -6.78
CA LEU A 49 14.76 7.48 -5.49
C LEU A 49 13.47 8.31 -5.48
N TRP A 50 13.28 9.21 -6.45
CA TRP A 50 12.07 10.05 -6.50
C TRP A 50 10.80 9.21 -6.71
N GLY A 51 10.85 8.21 -7.58
CA GLY A 51 9.75 7.27 -7.80
C GLY A 51 9.44 6.46 -6.54
N GLY A 52 10.48 5.92 -5.89
CA GLY A 52 10.36 5.19 -4.63
C GLY A 52 9.71 6.02 -3.52
N ILE A 53 10.19 7.24 -3.30
CA ILE A 53 9.62 8.17 -2.32
C ILE A 53 8.15 8.49 -2.64
N GLY A 54 7.83 8.77 -3.91
CA GLY A 54 6.45 8.99 -4.34
C GLY A 54 5.52 7.81 -4.04
N MET A 55 5.99 6.58 -4.31
CA MET A 55 5.25 5.36 -3.99
C MET A 55 5.07 5.13 -2.49
N LEU A 56 6.07 5.45 -1.67
CA LEU A 56 5.97 5.35 -0.21
C LEU A 56 4.97 6.36 0.35
N VAL A 57 4.97 7.60 -0.14
CA VAL A 57 3.96 8.60 0.23
C VAL A 57 2.56 8.14 -0.15
N PHE A 58 2.37 7.65 -1.38
CA PHE A 58 1.09 7.08 -1.83
C PHE A 58 0.62 5.92 -0.94
N THR A 59 1.54 5.02 -0.59
CA THR A 59 1.28 3.88 0.31
C THR A 59 0.82 4.37 1.68
N ALA A 60 1.52 5.35 2.28
CA ALA A 60 1.15 5.91 3.58
C ALA A 60 -0.25 6.52 3.57
N VAL A 61 -0.62 7.22 2.49
CA VAL A 61 -1.96 7.79 2.30
C VAL A 61 -3.02 6.68 2.23
N PHE A 62 -2.78 5.62 1.47
CA PHE A 62 -3.74 4.51 1.33
C PHE A 62 -3.94 3.74 2.64
N VAL A 63 -2.85 3.44 3.36
CA VAL A 63 -2.91 2.78 4.66
C VAL A 63 -3.67 3.65 5.68
N LEU A 64 -3.37 4.95 5.71
CA LEU A 64 -4.06 5.90 6.57
C LEU A 64 -5.56 5.94 6.24
N TRP A 65 -5.92 6.01 4.96
CA TRP A 65 -7.31 6.03 4.52
C TRP A 65 -8.07 4.73 4.87
N ALA A 66 -7.45 3.56 4.64
CA ALA A 66 -8.02 2.28 5.02
C ALA A 66 -8.25 2.18 6.54
N ARG A 67 -7.33 2.75 7.34
CA ARG A 67 -7.43 2.79 8.80
C ARG A 67 -8.50 3.76 9.29
N LEU A 68 -8.66 4.92 8.65
CA LEU A 68 -9.68 5.92 8.98
C LEU A 68 -11.09 5.50 8.53
N ARG A 69 -11.20 4.71 7.45
CA ARG A 69 -12.50 4.26 6.90
C ARG A 69 -12.52 2.75 6.71
N PRO A 70 -12.61 1.96 7.79
CA PRO A 70 -12.65 0.50 7.70
C PRO A 70 -13.95 0.00 7.03
N ILE A 71 -13.84 -1.01 6.18
CA ILE A 71 -15.00 -1.69 5.57
C ILE A 71 -15.51 -2.76 6.55
N ALA A 72 -16.80 -2.68 6.90
CA ALA A 72 -17.48 -3.70 7.68
C ALA A 72 -18.31 -4.58 6.74
N VAL A 73 -18.16 -5.90 6.84
CA VAL A 73 -19.01 -6.86 6.14
C VAL A 73 -20.04 -7.37 7.14
N PRO A 74 -21.35 -7.23 6.87
CA PRO A 74 -22.39 -7.88 7.65
C PRO A 74 -22.22 -9.40 7.54
N ILE A 75 -22.27 -10.10 8.66
CA ILE A 75 -22.49 -11.55 8.64
C ILE A 75 -24.00 -11.72 8.76
N ASP A 76 -24.62 -12.23 7.71
CA ASP A 76 -25.99 -12.68 7.77
C ASP A 76 -26.01 -13.88 8.73
N SER A 77 -26.46 -13.64 9.95
CA SER A 77 -26.92 -14.71 10.82
C SER A 77 -28.25 -15.19 10.24
N GLU A 78 -28.20 -16.23 9.42
CA GLU A 78 -29.39 -17.01 9.09
C GLU A 78 -30.09 -17.35 10.42
N PRO A 79 -31.38 -17.00 10.61
CA PRO A 79 -32.13 -17.55 11.70
C PRO A 79 -32.12 -19.07 11.49
N ALA A 80 -31.65 -19.81 12.49
CA ALA A 80 -31.88 -21.23 12.57
C ALA A 80 -33.38 -21.43 12.74
N ASP A 81 -34.10 -21.48 11.62
CA ASP A 81 -35.48 -21.95 11.59
C ASP A 81 -35.45 -23.47 11.82
N GLU A 82 -36.39 -23.91 12.68
CA GLU A 82 -36.48 -25.19 13.41
C GLU A 82 -36.46 -26.48 12.56
#